data_AF-A0A6C0D1Y2-F1
#
_entry.id   AF-A0A6C0D1Y2-F1
#
_cell.length_a   1.000
_cell.length_b   1.000
_cell.length_c   1.000
_cell.angle_alpha   90.00
_cell.angle_beta   90.00
_cell.angle_gamma   90.00
#
_symmetry.space_group_name_H-M   'P 1'
#
loop_
_entity.id
_entity.type
_entity.pdbx_description
1 polymer ?
#
loop_
_entity_poly.entity_id
_entity_poly.type
_entity_poly.pdbx_seq_one_letter_code
_entity_poly.pdbx_strand_id
1 'polypeptide(L)'
;MGKKCIPGLICIENMTLFLLMVIILLIFYYFYFLAPRNQRSSDTIVVNGTMPHMFSQIPGQMPPTMLGVGLATRMDPFNDPYAPPLKNDALFYPPNSSDVRGQPVIVQPPIYNNNINVQTRGINTSYQQVGILTKSSNNQENMILPLMGRRIMTGRDKWQYYTLSNTGNISTKLPISLNGRSCTSENGCDSINNGDVVYVEGYQETFRVTMYENNLFQYLPVL
;
A
#
# COMPACT_ATOMS: atom_id res chain seq x y z
N MET A 1 -69.53 -33.59 11.69
CA MET A 1 -69.42 -32.40 12.56
C MET A 1 -67.95 -32.08 12.74
N GLY A 2 -67.43 -31.09 11.99
CA GLY A 2 -66.02 -30.69 12.07
C GLY A 2 -65.76 -30.00 13.41
N LYS A 3 -64.77 -30.49 14.17
CA LYS A 3 -64.37 -29.90 15.44
C LYS A 3 -63.68 -28.56 15.13
N LYS A 4 -64.42 -27.46 15.21
CA LYS A 4 -63.83 -26.11 15.14
C LYS A 4 -63.11 -25.84 16.46
N CYS A 5 -61.84 -25.46 16.40
CA CYS A 5 -61.12 -25.01 17.58
C CYS A 5 -61.57 -23.62 17.99
N ILE A 6 -61.40 -23.34 19.28
CA ILE A 6 -61.64 -22.04 19.89
C ILE A 6 -60.60 -21.05 19.34
N PRO A 7 -61.01 -19.85 18.88
CA PRO A 7 -60.09 -18.86 18.34
C PRO A 7 -59.11 -18.41 19.41
N GLY A 8 -57.81 -18.54 19.14
CA GLY A 8 -56.73 -18.13 20.05
C GLY A 8 -55.83 -19.27 20.56
N LEU A 9 -56.16 -20.54 20.30
CA LEU A 9 -55.24 -21.68 20.52
C LEU A 9 -54.96 -22.42 19.22
N ILE A 10 -53.69 -22.79 18.99
CA ILE A 10 -53.24 -23.57 17.83
C ILE A 10 -53.92 -24.96 17.88
N CYS A 11 -54.75 -25.25 16.88
CA CYS A 11 -55.28 -26.60 16.67
C CYS A 11 -54.13 -27.54 16.32
N ILE A 12 -53.86 -28.53 17.15
CA ILE A 12 -53.03 -29.67 16.75
C ILE A 12 -53.95 -30.70 16.10
N GLU A 13 -54.06 -30.64 14.77
CA GLU A 13 -54.51 -31.76 13.96
C GLU A 13 -53.30 -32.57 13.48
N ASN A 14 -53.50 -33.85 13.15
CA ASN A 14 -52.41 -34.71 12.65
C ASN A 14 -51.73 -34.12 11.39
N MET A 15 -52.47 -33.35 10.60
CA MET A 15 -51.94 -32.65 9.41
C MET A 15 -51.09 -31.42 9.77
N THR A 16 -51.44 -30.65 10.81
CA THR A 16 -50.63 -29.51 11.28
C THR A 16 -49.36 -29.98 11.99
N LEU A 17 -49.41 -31.13 12.68
CA LEU A 17 -48.23 -31.78 13.27
C LEU A 17 -47.24 -32.25 12.21
N PHE A 18 -47.72 -32.88 11.13
CA PHE A 18 -46.88 -33.29 10.01
C PHE A 18 -46.21 -32.09 9.34
N LEU A 19 -46.96 -31.01 9.11
CA LEU A 19 -46.44 -29.78 8.50
C LEU A 19 -45.36 -29.11 9.38
N LEU A 20 -45.56 -29.05 10.70
CA LEU A 20 -44.53 -28.56 11.63
C LEU A 20 -43.25 -29.41 11.59
N MET A 21 -43.37 -30.73 11.51
CA MET A 21 -42.23 -31.65 11.40
C MET A 21 -41.40 -31.39 10.13
N VAL A 22 -42.07 -31.17 8.99
CA VAL A 22 -41.40 -30.85 7.73
C VAL A 22 -40.66 -29.49 7.81
N ILE A 23 -41.27 -28.47 8.42
CA ILE A 23 -40.63 -27.16 8.62
C ILE A 23 -39.37 -27.30 9.50
N ILE A 24 -39.42 -28.08 10.59
CA ILE A 24 -38.28 -28.31 11.47
C ILE A 24 -37.13 -29.01 10.72
N LEU A 25 -37.44 -30.00 9.88
CA LEU A 25 -36.42 -30.68 9.07
C LEU A 25 -35.76 -29.74 8.04
N LEU A 26 -36.52 -28.84 7.43
CA LEU A 26 -35.97 -27.84 6.50
C LEU A 26 -35.08 -26.81 7.22
N ILE A 27 -35.47 -26.37 8.41
CA ILE A 27 -34.65 -25.48 9.25
C ILE A 27 -33.35 -26.19 9.65
N PHE A 28 -33.44 -27.45 10.08
CA PHE A 28 -32.26 -28.24 10.43
C PHE A 28 -31.32 -28.44 9.23
N TYR A 29 -31.88 -28.74 8.06
CA TYR A 29 -31.11 -28.85 6.82
C TYR A 29 -30.40 -27.53 6.47
N TYR A 30 -31.09 -26.38 6.60
CA TYR A 30 -30.48 -25.07 6.38
C TYR A 30 -29.32 -24.81 7.34
N PHE A 31 -29.48 -25.08 8.64
CA PHE A 31 -28.40 -24.90 9.60
C PHE A 31 -27.23 -25.87 9.43
N TYR A 32 -27.48 -27.08 8.92
CA TYR A 32 -26.44 -28.07 8.72
C TYR A 32 -25.67 -27.88 7.40
N PHE A 33 -26.36 -27.52 6.32
CA PHE A 33 -25.77 -27.44 4.98
C PHE A 33 -25.49 -26.01 4.48
N LEU A 34 -26.28 -25.02 4.89
CA LEU A 34 -26.25 -23.67 4.32
C LEU A 34 -25.78 -22.60 5.30
N ALA A 35 -25.82 -22.86 6.62
CA ALA A 35 -25.26 -21.92 7.58
C ALA A 35 -23.73 -21.88 7.42
N PRO A 36 -23.14 -20.70 7.24
CA PRO A 36 -21.71 -20.55 7.12
C PRO A 36 -21.06 -21.10 8.39
N ARG A 37 -20.21 -22.11 8.22
CA ARG A 37 -19.38 -22.65 9.30
C ARG A 37 -18.47 -21.51 9.72
N ASN A 38 -18.81 -20.84 10.81
CA ASN A 38 -18.00 -19.78 11.43
C ASN A 38 -16.67 -20.39 11.86
N GLN A 39 -15.75 -20.50 10.90
CA GLN A 39 -14.34 -20.62 11.18
C GLN A 39 -13.95 -19.28 11.79
N ARG A 40 -14.05 -19.19 13.13
CA ARG A 40 -13.09 -18.38 13.86
C ARG A 40 -11.73 -19.00 13.57
N SER A 41 -11.12 -18.55 12.47
CA SER A 41 -9.67 -18.62 12.31
C SER A 41 -9.12 -17.77 13.44
N SER A 42 -8.94 -18.38 14.60
CA SER A 42 -7.91 -17.95 15.53
C SER A 42 -6.60 -18.29 14.83
N ASP A 43 -6.19 -17.45 13.89
CA ASP A 43 -4.81 -17.43 13.41
C ASP A 43 -3.97 -16.92 14.58
N THR A 44 -3.68 -17.81 15.52
CA THR A 44 -2.46 -17.67 16.31
C THR A 44 -1.32 -17.91 15.33
N ILE A 45 -0.78 -16.81 14.79
CA ILE A 45 0.47 -16.80 14.05
C ILE A 45 1.55 -17.21 15.04
N VAL A 46 1.78 -18.51 15.18
CA VAL A 46 3.00 -19.05 15.79
C VAL A 46 4.06 -18.93 14.70
N VAL A 47 4.87 -17.88 14.80
CA VAL A 47 6.10 -17.75 14.01
C VAL A 47 7.06 -18.84 14.49
N ASN A 48 6.91 -20.06 13.96
CA ASN A 48 7.97 -21.04 14.02
C ASN A 48 9.09 -20.54 13.10
N GLY A 49 10.02 -19.80 13.70
CA GLY A 49 11.26 -19.37 13.07
C GLY A 49 12.17 -20.57 12.78
N THR A 50 11.82 -21.40 11.81
CA THR A 50 12.80 -22.27 11.16
C THR A 50 13.32 -21.53 9.94
N MET A 51 14.41 -20.79 10.17
CA MET A 51 15.21 -20.18 9.10
C MET A 51 15.61 -21.25 8.08
N PRO A 52 15.35 -21.06 6.77
CA PRO A 52 16.16 -21.72 5.77
C PRO A 52 17.50 -21.00 5.75
N HIS A 53 18.48 -21.54 6.48
CA HIS A 53 19.89 -21.23 6.28
C HIS A 53 20.29 -21.65 4.87
N MET A 54 20.10 -20.76 3.90
CA MET A 54 20.78 -20.85 2.63
C MET A 54 21.09 -19.44 2.15
N PHE A 55 22.04 -18.80 2.83
CA PHE A 55 22.86 -17.79 2.18
C PHE A 55 24.33 -18.11 2.40
N SER A 56 24.93 -18.58 1.32
CA SER A 56 26.35 -18.73 1.13
C SER A 56 27.03 -17.38 1.34
N GLN A 57 27.78 -17.31 2.44
CA GLN A 57 28.98 -16.53 2.69
C GLN A 57 29.52 -15.77 1.46
N ILE A 58 29.13 -14.50 1.33
CA ILE A 58 29.96 -13.46 0.71
C ILE A 58 30.45 -12.60 1.88
N PRO A 59 31.76 -12.48 2.14
CA PRO A 59 32.27 -11.67 3.23
C PRO A 59 32.12 -10.19 2.85
N GLY A 60 31.21 -9.48 3.52
CA GLY A 60 31.14 -8.01 3.36
C GLY A 60 29.83 -7.30 3.70
N GLN A 61 28.72 -7.99 3.97
CA GLN A 61 27.46 -7.33 4.32
C GLN A 61 26.98 -7.78 5.69
N MET A 62 27.20 -6.91 6.67
CA MET A 62 26.63 -7.01 8.01
C MET A 62 25.10 -6.92 7.89
N PRO A 63 24.32 -7.76 8.59
CA PRO A 63 22.89 -7.53 8.71
C PRO A 63 22.66 -6.18 9.41
N PRO A 64 21.66 -5.37 9.01
CA PRO A 64 21.35 -4.14 9.73
C PRO A 64 20.85 -4.54 11.11
N THR A 65 21.78 -4.52 12.06
CA THR A 65 21.53 -4.73 13.48
C THR A 65 20.70 -3.55 13.95
N MET A 66 19.46 -3.86 14.33
CA MET A 66 18.43 -2.95 14.81
C MET A 66 18.76 -2.44 16.22
N LEU A 67 19.90 -1.79 16.43
CA LEU A 67 20.21 -1.06 17.66
C LEU A 67 21.38 -0.09 17.40
N GLY A 68 21.08 1.16 17.02
CA GLY A 68 22.09 2.24 16.99
C GLY A 68 22.14 3.10 15.74
N VAL A 69 21.40 2.80 14.68
CA VAL A 69 21.31 3.72 13.53
C VAL A 69 20.30 4.82 13.88
N GLY A 70 20.76 6.08 13.93
CA GLY A 70 19.94 7.23 14.33
C GLY A 70 18.67 7.37 13.46
N LEU A 71 17.62 7.96 14.03
CA LEU A 71 16.32 8.16 13.36
C LEU A 71 16.45 8.77 11.94
N ALA A 72 17.47 9.60 11.71
CA ALA A 72 17.73 10.30 10.47
C ALA A 72 18.08 9.40 9.27
N THR A 73 18.51 8.16 9.47
CA THR A 73 18.87 7.24 8.36
C THR A 73 17.76 6.25 8.02
N ARG A 74 16.62 6.31 8.74
CA ARG A 74 15.46 5.46 8.46
C ARG A 74 14.72 5.99 7.24
N MET A 75 15.08 5.44 6.08
CA MET A 75 14.59 5.88 4.77
C MET A 75 13.37 5.08 4.28
N ASP A 76 12.90 4.10 5.07
CA ASP A 76 11.82 3.19 4.70
C ASP A 76 10.59 3.37 5.63
N PRO A 77 9.79 4.42 5.41
CA PRO A 77 8.57 4.67 6.18
C PRO A 77 7.47 3.65 5.91
N PHE A 78 7.63 2.75 4.92
CA PHE A 78 6.63 1.73 4.61
C PHE A 78 6.81 0.50 5.50
N ASN A 79 8.05 0.05 5.72
CA ASN A 79 8.32 -1.16 6.52
C ASN A 79 8.71 -0.86 7.98
N ASP A 80 9.18 0.35 8.30
CA ASP A 80 9.60 0.72 9.66
C ASP A 80 8.53 1.56 10.38
N PRO A 81 7.87 1.03 11.44
CA PRO A 81 6.82 1.76 12.16
C PRO A 81 7.35 2.98 12.94
N TYR A 82 8.67 3.09 13.16
CA TYR A 82 9.28 4.22 13.84
C TYR A 82 9.87 5.25 12.87
N ALA A 83 9.79 5.01 11.57
CA ALA A 83 10.21 5.97 10.57
C ALA A 83 9.04 6.93 10.28
N PRO A 84 9.23 8.26 10.44
CA PRO A 84 8.20 9.22 10.12
C PRO A 84 7.96 9.24 8.60
N PRO A 85 6.72 9.51 8.14
CA PRO A 85 6.38 9.58 6.72
C PRO A 85 6.85 10.92 6.13
N LEU A 86 8.16 11.13 6.07
CA LEU A 86 8.78 12.31 5.46
C LEU A 86 9.15 12.03 4.01
N LYS A 87 8.99 13.01 3.13
CA LYS A 87 9.48 12.91 1.75
C LYS A 87 10.93 13.39 1.68
N ASN A 88 11.77 12.64 0.98
CA ASN A 88 13.16 12.99 0.74
C ASN A 88 13.31 13.59 -0.66
N ASP A 89 13.74 14.84 -0.76
CA ASP A 89 14.14 15.38 -2.06
C ASP A 89 15.50 14.79 -2.45
N ALA A 90 15.49 13.82 -3.35
CA ALA A 90 16.67 13.08 -3.81
C ALA A 90 17.67 13.90 -4.66
N LEU A 91 17.63 15.23 -4.54
CA LEU A 91 18.71 16.13 -4.97
C LEU A 91 19.88 16.12 -3.98
N PHE A 92 19.67 15.61 -2.78
CA PHE A 92 20.69 15.53 -1.75
C PHE A 92 21.20 14.10 -1.59
N TYR A 93 22.52 13.96 -1.60
CA TYR A 93 23.19 12.68 -1.42
C TYR A 93 22.78 12.06 -0.08
N PRO A 94 22.53 10.73 -0.05
CA PRO A 94 22.20 10.06 1.20
C PRO A 94 23.26 10.35 2.26
N PRO A 95 22.87 10.50 3.54
CA PRO A 95 23.80 10.78 4.65
C PRO A 95 24.70 9.59 5.00
N ASN A 96 24.73 8.55 4.15
CA ASN A 96 25.53 7.35 4.34
C ASN A 96 27.01 7.55 3.99
N SER A 97 27.41 8.75 3.55
CA SER A 97 28.79 9.11 3.24
C SER A 97 29.18 10.39 3.97
N SER A 98 30.39 10.40 4.54
CA SER A 98 31.04 11.60 5.06
C SER A 98 31.53 12.54 3.93
N ASP A 99 31.64 12.02 2.70
CA ASP A 99 31.90 12.86 1.53
C ASP A 99 30.61 13.57 1.09
N VAL A 100 30.64 14.91 1.11
CA VAL A 100 29.60 15.82 0.61
C VAL A 100 29.19 15.51 -0.85
N ARG A 101 30.07 14.90 -1.63
CA ARG A 101 29.79 14.50 -3.02
C ARG A 101 29.06 13.15 -3.15
N GLY A 102 28.85 12.45 -2.03
CA GLY A 102 28.30 11.10 -1.99
C GLY A 102 29.23 10.07 -2.64
N GLN A 103 29.09 8.81 -2.26
CA GLN A 103 29.75 7.75 -3.03
C GLN A 103 29.02 7.64 -4.38
N PRO A 104 29.69 7.78 -5.53
CA PRO A 104 29.03 7.59 -6.81
C PRO A 104 28.43 6.19 -6.84
N VAL A 105 27.15 6.07 -7.19
CA VAL A 105 26.52 4.76 -7.44
C VAL A 105 27.24 4.16 -8.64
N ILE A 106 28.22 3.29 -8.37
CA ILE A 106 28.97 2.60 -9.41
C ILE A 106 28.05 1.51 -9.94
N VAL A 107 27.18 1.86 -10.90
CA VAL A 107 26.52 0.86 -11.73
C VAL A 107 27.63 0.28 -12.60
N GLN A 108 28.12 -0.89 -12.22
CA GLN A 108 29.16 -1.60 -12.96
C GLN A 108 28.67 -1.77 -14.41
N PRO A 109 29.29 -1.13 -15.42
CA PRO A 109 28.82 -1.27 -16.78
C PRO A 109 29.13 -2.71 -17.25
N PRO A 110 28.16 -3.43 -17.83
CA PRO A 110 28.45 -4.71 -18.46
C PRO A 110 29.48 -4.49 -19.59
N ILE A 111 30.50 -5.35 -19.63
CA ILE A 111 31.73 -5.25 -20.46
C ILE A 111 31.44 -5.26 -21.98
N TYR A 112 30.21 -5.51 -22.40
CA TYR A 112 29.75 -5.35 -23.78
C TYR A 112 28.39 -4.66 -23.81
N ASN A 113 28.36 -3.38 -24.18
CA ASN A 113 27.11 -2.74 -24.56
C ASN A 113 27.38 -1.43 -25.35
N ASN A 114 27.02 -1.45 -26.62
CA ASN A 114 26.64 -0.28 -27.41
C ASN A 114 25.42 0.41 -26.78
N ASN A 115 25.63 1.05 -25.62
CA ASN A 115 24.56 1.67 -24.86
C ASN A 115 24.16 2.97 -25.57
N ILE A 116 23.22 2.87 -26.50
CA ILE A 116 22.57 4.02 -27.14
C ILE A 116 21.69 4.78 -26.11
N ASN A 117 21.51 4.22 -24.91
CA ASN A 117 20.54 4.67 -23.91
C ASN A 117 21.21 5.05 -22.57
N VAL A 118 22.50 5.38 -22.55
CA VAL A 118 23.11 5.93 -21.32
C VAL A 118 22.54 7.33 -21.11
N GLN A 119 21.84 7.52 -20.00
CA GLN A 119 21.38 8.85 -19.59
C GLN A 119 22.61 9.72 -19.34
N THR A 120 22.84 10.72 -20.21
CA THR A 120 23.94 11.68 -20.10
C THR A 120 23.60 12.87 -19.18
N ARG A 121 22.33 12.99 -18.80
CA ARG A 121 21.82 13.91 -17.77
C ARG A 121 21.45 13.10 -16.53
N GLY A 122 21.45 13.74 -15.36
CA GLY A 122 21.47 13.03 -14.08
C GLY A 122 20.41 11.93 -13.93
N ILE A 123 20.74 10.95 -13.09
CA ILE A 123 19.96 9.73 -12.94
C ILE A 123 18.57 10.03 -12.34
N ASN A 124 17.55 9.34 -12.85
CA ASN A 124 16.22 9.40 -12.24
C ASN A 124 16.26 8.82 -10.82
N THR A 125 15.50 9.44 -9.93
CA THR A 125 15.42 9.05 -8.52
C THR A 125 14.53 7.80 -8.35
N SER A 126 14.64 7.10 -7.23
CA SER A 126 13.72 6.00 -6.90
C SER A 126 12.35 6.54 -6.49
N TYR A 127 11.30 5.72 -6.66
CA TYR A 127 9.98 6.05 -6.14
C TYR A 127 9.96 5.94 -4.62
N GLN A 128 9.35 6.92 -3.99
CA GLN A 128 9.08 6.94 -2.56
C GLN A 128 7.64 7.39 -2.31
N GLN A 129 7.12 7.13 -1.12
CA GLN A 129 5.83 7.67 -0.73
C GLN A 129 6.00 9.15 -0.39
N VAL A 130 5.28 10.02 -1.09
CA VAL A 130 5.38 11.49 -0.95
C VAL A 130 4.14 12.11 -0.32
N GLY A 131 3.09 11.31 -0.10
CA GLY A 131 1.84 11.75 0.49
C GLY A 131 0.77 10.68 0.46
N ILE A 132 -0.47 11.12 0.67
CA ILE A 132 -1.68 10.31 0.57
C ILE A 132 -2.73 10.99 -0.31
N LEU A 133 -3.55 10.17 -0.91
CA LEU A 133 -4.74 10.55 -1.66
C LEU A 133 -5.96 10.21 -0.81
N THR A 134 -6.84 11.19 -0.64
CA THR A 134 -8.08 11.03 0.11
C THR A 134 -9.26 11.28 -0.82
N LYS A 135 -10.18 10.32 -0.89
CA LYS A 135 -11.43 10.50 -1.63
C LYS A 135 -12.34 11.42 -0.82
N SER A 136 -12.64 12.60 -1.35
CA SER A 136 -13.57 13.54 -0.73
C SER A 136 -15.00 13.21 -1.15
N SER A 137 -15.62 12.20 -0.54
CA SER A 137 -17.03 11.87 -0.77
C SER A 137 -17.86 12.18 0.47
N ASN A 138 -18.92 12.98 0.30
CA ASN A 138 -19.77 13.44 1.41
C ASN A 138 -20.59 12.31 2.08
N ASN A 139 -20.65 11.10 1.51
CA ASN A 139 -21.54 10.02 1.97
C ASN A 139 -20.96 8.60 1.86
N GLN A 140 -19.66 8.43 1.60
CA GLN A 140 -19.03 7.10 1.47
C GLN A 140 -17.80 6.98 2.38
N GLU A 141 -17.39 5.74 2.66
CA GLU A 141 -16.16 5.44 3.38
C GLU A 141 -14.97 6.22 2.79
N ASN A 142 -14.19 6.84 3.68
CA ASN A 142 -13.02 7.62 3.29
C ASN A 142 -11.95 6.67 2.72
N MET A 143 -11.87 6.59 1.40
CA MET A 143 -10.83 5.82 0.73
C MET A 143 -9.52 6.59 0.76
N ILE A 144 -8.49 5.98 1.35
CA ILE A 144 -7.14 6.52 1.44
C ILE A 144 -6.19 5.66 0.63
N LEU A 145 -5.39 6.28 -0.23
CA LEU A 145 -4.40 5.60 -1.06
C LEU A 145 -3.02 6.26 -0.91
N PRO A 146 -1.91 5.52 -0.97
CA PRO A 146 -0.58 6.09 -0.90
C PRO A 146 -0.22 6.79 -2.21
N LEU A 147 0.28 8.02 -2.13
CA LEU A 147 0.82 8.73 -3.29
C LEU A 147 2.31 8.43 -3.40
N MET A 148 2.70 7.70 -4.44
CA MET A 148 4.09 7.41 -4.75
C MET A 148 4.60 8.42 -5.77
N GLY A 149 5.80 8.95 -5.55
CA GLY A 149 6.40 9.99 -6.38
C GLY A 149 7.90 9.78 -6.58
N ARG A 150 8.41 10.20 -7.74
CA ARG A 150 9.84 10.40 -7.98
C ARG A 150 10.08 11.62 -8.87
N ARG A 151 11.25 12.26 -8.70
CA ARG A 151 11.73 13.31 -9.60
C ARG A 151 12.33 12.69 -10.86
N ILE A 152 12.09 13.31 -12.00
CA ILE A 152 12.70 12.98 -13.29
C ILE A 152 13.60 14.12 -13.76
N MET A 153 14.75 13.79 -14.37
CA MET A 153 15.74 14.79 -14.81
C MET A 153 15.58 15.22 -16.28
N THR A 154 14.49 14.83 -16.94
CA THR A 154 14.19 15.15 -18.34
C THR A 154 13.79 16.61 -18.56
N GLY A 155 13.58 17.41 -17.50
CA GLY A 155 13.26 18.84 -17.56
C GLY A 155 13.35 19.53 -16.19
N ARG A 156 12.91 20.80 -16.12
CA ARG A 156 12.81 21.54 -14.84
C ARG A 156 11.67 20.94 -13.99
N ASP A 157 12.02 20.45 -12.81
CA ASP A 157 11.11 20.03 -11.72
C ASP A 157 9.92 19.17 -12.15
N LYS A 158 10.15 18.23 -13.07
CA LYS A 158 9.13 17.24 -13.45
C LYS A 158 9.16 16.04 -12.52
N TRP A 159 7.99 15.49 -12.29
CA TRP A 159 7.77 14.38 -11.38
C TRP A 159 6.92 13.30 -12.02
N GLN A 160 7.19 12.05 -11.64
CA GLN A 160 6.33 10.93 -11.95
C GLN A 160 5.57 10.50 -10.70
N TYR A 161 4.27 10.26 -10.86
CA TYR A 161 3.40 9.87 -9.76
C TYR A 161 2.56 8.65 -10.14
N TYR A 162 2.37 7.76 -9.17
CA TYR A 162 1.39 6.68 -9.25
C TYR A 162 0.81 6.42 -7.86
N THR A 163 -0.32 5.73 -7.80
CA THR A 163 -0.92 5.28 -6.54
C THR A 163 -1.03 3.76 -6.55
N LEU A 164 -1.26 3.18 -5.37
CA LEU A 164 -1.56 1.76 -5.22
C LEU A 164 -3.04 1.60 -4.87
N SER A 165 -3.71 0.62 -5.47
CA SER A 165 -5.04 0.20 -5.05
C SER A 165 -4.97 -0.54 -3.71
N ASN A 166 -5.96 -0.30 -2.85
CA ASN A 166 -6.19 -1.09 -1.63
C ASN A 166 -7.31 -2.14 -1.84
N THR A 167 -7.78 -2.32 -3.07
CA THR A 167 -8.84 -3.26 -3.38
C THR A 167 -8.25 -4.61 -3.81
N GLY A 168 -8.53 -5.66 -3.04
CA GLY A 168 -8.15 -7.04 -3.32
C GLY A 168 -6.87 -7.50 -2.63
N ASN A 169 -6.46 -8.74 -2.92
CA ASN A 169 -5.29 -9.38 -2.29
C ASN A 169 -3.94 -8.88 -2.82
N ILE A 170 -3.94 -8.16 -3.95
CA ILE A 170 -2.73 -7.66 -4.62
C ILE A 170 -2.88 -6.15 -4.83
N SER A 171 -1.99 -5.36 -4.25
CA SER A 171 -1.95 -3.91 -4.45
C SER A 171 -1.50 -3.60 -5.88
N THR A 172 -2.43 -3.12 -6.71
CA THR A 172 -2.18 -2.83 -8.13
C THR A 172 -1.72 -1.38 -8.29
N LYS A 173 -0.68 -1.15 -9.10
CA LYS A 173 -0.23 0.22 -9.43
C LYS A 173 -1.23 0.87 -10.39
N LEU A 174 -1.75 2.03 -10.01
CA LEU A 174 -2.70 2.80 -10.80
C LEU A 174 -2.04 4.12 -11.26
N PRO A 175 -2.20 4.49 -12.54
CA PRO A 175 -1.69 5.75 -13.04
C PRO A 175 -2.54 6.93 -12.53
N ILE A 176 -1.87 8.06 -12.34
CA ILE A 176 -2.47 9.33 -11.91
C ILE A 176 -2.36 10.32 -13.07
N SER A 177 -3.39 11.13 -13.24
CA SER A 177 -3.36 12.28 -14.14
C SER A 177 -3.60 13.59 -13.39
N LEU A 178 -2.83 14.61 -13.77
CA LEU A 178 -2.90 15.99 -13.27
C LEU A 178 -3.18 16.90 -14.46
N ASN A 179 -4.22 17.73 -14.37
CA ASN A 179 -4.61 18.67 -15.44
C ASN A 179 -4.78 18.01 -16.82
N GLY A 180 -5.30 16.78 -16.86
CA GLY A 180 -5.50 16.02 -18.10
C GLY A 180 -4.24 15.39 -18.69
N ARG A 181 -3.09 15.43 -18.01
CA ARG A 181 -1.85 14.78 -18.42
C ARG A 181 -1.50 13.62 -17.49
N SER A 182 -1.08 12.49 -18.05
CA SER A 182 -0.65 11.31 -17.28
C SER A 182 0.74 11.52 -16.66
N CYS A 183 0.81 11.35 -15.34
CA CYS A 183 2.03 11.51 -14.54
C CYS A 183 2.89 10.25 -14.50
N THR A 184 2.47 9.15 -15.12
CA THR A 184 3.29 7.94 -15.26
C THR A 184 4.13 7.94 -16.55
N SER A 185 3.92 8.92 -17.42
CA SER A 185 4.66 9.07 -18.68
C SER A 185 6.13 9.45 -18.44
N GLU A 186 7.01 9.21 -19.43
CA GLU A 186 8.44 9.57 -19.36
C GLU A 186 8.69 11.06 -19.08
N ASN A 187 7.79 11.92 -19.54
CA ASN A 187 7.86 13.37 -19.33
C ASN A 187 7.26 13.82 -17.97
N GLY A 188 6.54 12.92 -17.29
CA GLY A 188 5.87 13.18 -16.02
C GLY A 188 4.92 14.38 -16.03
N CYS A 189 4.67 14.90 -14.84
CA CYS A 189 3.82 16.04 -14.52
C CYS A 189 4.58 17.11 -13.75
N ASP A 190 3.92 18.25 -13.53
CA ASP A 190 4.36 19.25 -12.57
C ASP A 190 4.30 18.73 -11.14
N SER A 191 5.05 19.37 -10.24
CA SER A 191 5.04 19.07 -8.81
C SER A 191 3.66 19.28 -8.19
N ILE A 192 3.17 18.29 -7.45
CA ILE A 192 1.88 18.36 -6.75
C ILE A 192 2.06 19.03 -5.38
N ASN A 193 1.17 19.96 -5.05
CA ASN A 193 1.12 20.66 -3.77
C ASN A 193 0.06 20.07 -2.83
N ASN A 194 0.14 20.48 -1.56
CA ASN A 194 -0.84 20.08 -0.57
C ASN A 194 -2.22 20.67 -0.90
N GLY A 195 -3.26 19.85 -0.87
CA GLY A 195 -4.63 20.26 -1.19
C GLY A 195 -5.02 20.18 -2.66
N ASP A 196 -4.07 19.88 -3.55
CA ASP A 196 -4.33 19.67 -4.98
C ASP A 196 -5.27 18.47 -5.20
N VAL A 197 -5.96 18.48 -6.35
CA VAL A 197 -6.87 17.40 -6.74
C VAL A 197 -6.30 16.69 -7.96
N VAL A 198 -6.16 15.37 -7.86
CA VAL A 198 -5.64 14.51 -8.93
C VAL A 198 -6.68 13.50 -9.36
N TYR A 199 -6.63 13.07 -10.61
CA TYR A 199 -7.52 12.04 -11.15
C TYR A 199 -6.81 10.68 -11.17
N VAL A 200 -7.49 9.64 -10.69
CA VAL A 200 -6.95 8.28 -10.62
C VAL A 200 -7.71 7.40 -11.61
N GLU A 201 -7.03 7.00 -12.69
CA GLU A 201 -7.65 6.31 -13.84
C GLU A 201 -8.33 4.99 -13.45
N GLY A 202 -7.78 4.26 -12.47
CA GLY A 202 -8.33 2.96 -12.04
C GLY A 202 -9.65 3.05 -11.26
N TYR A 203 -9.90 4.17 -10.60
CA TYR A 203 -11.15 4.44 -9.87
C TYR A 203 -12.09 5.37 -10.64
N GLN A 204 -11.61 5.97 -11.74
CA GLN A 204 -12.34 6.96 -12.54
C GLN A 204 -12.85 8.14 -11.72
N GLU A 205 -12.10 8.51 -10.69
CA GLU A 205 -12.50 9.50 -9.69
C GLU A 205 -11.33 10.42 -9.32
N THR A 206 -11.68 11.54 -8.68
CA THR A 206 -10.72 12.53 -8.21
C THR A 206 -10.45 12.38 -6.72
N PHE A 207 -9.21 12.62 -6.33
CA PHE A 207 -8.72 12.51 -4.97
C PHE A 207 -8.02 13.79 -4.55
N ARG A 208 -8.21 14.19 -3.29
CA ARG A 208 -7.49 15.30 -2.68
C ARG A 208 -6.16 14.80 -2.14
N VAL A 209 -5.09 15.48 -2.52
CA VAL A 209 -3.72 15.17 -2.12
C VAL A 209 -3.42 15.79 -0.77
N THR A 210 -2.86 15.00 0.13
CA THR A 210 -2.15 15.48 1.33
C THR A 210 -0.69 15.12 1.21
N MET A 211 0.16 16.13 1.02
CA MET A 211 1.59 15.93 0.84
C MET A 211 2.30 15.76 2.18
N TYR A 212 3.27 14.85 2.22
CA TYR A 212 4.16 14.73 3.36
C TYR A 212 5.15 15.89 3.43
N GLU A 213 5.58 16.17 4.66
CA GLU A 213 6.59 17.18 4.92
C GLU A 213 7.97 16.71 4.42
N ASN A 214 8.81 17.68 4.10
CA ASN A 214 10.19 17.40 3.71
C ASN A 214 10.97 16.90 4.92
N ASN A 215 11.81 15.89 4.69
CA ASN A 215 12.86 15.57 5.64
C ASN A 215 13.90 16.70 5.63
N LEU A 216 13.81 17.58 6.62
CA LEU A 216 14.77 18.66 6.81
C LEU A 216 16.12 18.08 7.24
N PHE A 217 17.20 18.79 6.91
CA PHE A 217 18.52 18.43 7.40
C PHE A 217 18.51 18.46 8.93
N GLN A 218 18.77 17.31 9.54
CA GLN A 218 19.02 17.20 10.95
C GLN A 218 20.52 17.36 11.16
N TYR A 219 20.89 18.31 12.01
CA TYR A 219 22.27 18.36 12.49
C TYR A 219 22.53 17.08 13.27
N LEU A 220 23.53 16.32 12.84
CA LEU A 220 24.07 15.22 13.62
C LEU A 220 25.20 15.80 14.48
N PRO A 221 24.98 16.04 15.79
CA PRO A 221 26.06 16.42 16.68
C PRO A 221 27.00 15.24 16.82
N VAL A 222 28.05 15.20 16.02
CA VAL A 222 29.19 14.32 16.23
C VAL A 222 30.44 15.18 16.22
N LEU A 223 31.21 15.04 17.30
CA LEU A 223 32.63 15.42 17.44
C LEU A 223 33.50 14.38 16.75
#